data_AF-A0A349MVQ8-F1
#
_entry.id   AF-A0A349MVQ8-F1
#
_cell.length_a   1.000
_cell.length_b   1.000
_cell.length_c   1.000
_cell.angle_alpha   90.00
_cell.angle_beta   90.00
_cell.angle_gamma   90.00
#
_symmetry.space_group_name_H-M   'P 1'
#
loop_
_entity.id
_entity.type
_entity.pdbx_description
1 polymer ?
#
loop_
_entity_poly.entity_id
_entity_poly.type
_entity_poly.pdbx_seq_one_letter_code
_entity_poly.pdbx_strand_id
1 'polypeptide(L)'
;MNNALLLGRFIPGNSVVHHLDPRLKLLTTFYLIVLIFLADNWQTNLLLYGFVLFGVLCARVSLRFFIRGLRPMIWLILFTVAMQLLFTHGGTVYWQWG
;
A
#
# COMPACT_ATOMS: atom_id res chain seq x y z
N MET A 1 12.41 -24.77 -1.88
CA MET A 1 11.13 -24.98 -1.17
C MET A 1 10.20 -23.84 -1.54
N ASN A 2 9.31 -24.12 -2.49
CA ASN A 2 8.66 -23.16 -3.38
C ASN A 2 7.32 -22.65 -2.81
N ASN A 3 7.06 -21.36 -3.02
CA ASN A 3 5.75 -20.71 -3.06
C ASN A 3 4.65 -21.20 -2.09
N ALA A 4 4.85 -21.02 -0.78
CA ALA A 4 3.70 -20.82 0.09
C ALA A 4 3.12 -19.43 -0.22
N LEU A 5 2.12 -19.38 -1.11
CA LEU A 5 1.19 -18.27 -1.24
C LEU A 5 0.71 -17.90 0.17
N LEU A 6 1.00 -16.68 0.60
CA LEU A 6 0.47 -16.12 1.85
C LEU A 6 -1.03 -15.80 1.72
N LEU A 7 -1.61 -15.90 0.52
CA LEU A 7 -3.03 -15.72 0.27
C LEU A 7 -3.84 -16.82 0.97
N GLY A 8 -4.78 -16.41 1.83
CA GLY A 8 -5.76 -17.29 2.45
C GLY A 8 -5.37 -17.84 3.83
N ARG A 9 -4.23 -17.44 4.40
CA ARG A 9 -3.85 -17.84 5.77
C ARG A 9 -4.03 -16.67 6.74
N PHE A 10 -4.80 -16.88 7.80
CA PHE A 10 -4.84 -15.97 8.94
C PHE A 10 -3.44 -15.91 9.57
N ILE A 11 -2.96 -14.70 9.84
CA ILE A 11 -1.69 -14.48 10.53
C ILE A 11 -2.03 -14.36 12.01
N PRO A 12 -1.75 -15.37 12.84
CA PRO A 12 -1.98 -15.25 14.27
C PRO A 12 -1.00 -14.22 14.85
N GLY A 13 -1.52 -13.27 15.63
CA GLY A 13 -0.74 -12.22 16.26
C GLY A 13 -1.46 -11.67 17.49
N ASN A 14 -0.68 -11.22 18.46
CA ASN A 14 -1.17 -10.67 19.74
C ASN A 14 -1.01 -9.14 19.78
N SER A 15 -1.58 -8.42 18.81
CA SER A 15 -1.52 -6.94 18.78
C SER A 15 -2.89 -6.29 18.88
N VAL A 16 -2.92 -4.99 19.17
CA VAL A 16 -4.16 -4.20 19.31
C VAL A 16 -5.05 -4.37 18.07
N VAL A 17 -4.42 -4.38 16.89
CA VAL A 17 -5.12 -4.58 15.61
C VAL A 17 -5.71 -5.99 15.51
N HIS A 18 -5.16 -7.02 16.17
CA HIS A 18 -5.75 -8.37 16.16
C HIS A 18 -6.98 -8.46 17.08
N HIS A 19 -6.99 -7.74 18.20
CA HIS A 19 -8.12 -7.73 19.14
C HIS A 19 -9.30 -6.83 18.74
N LEU A 20 -9.12 -5.92 17.78
CA LEU A 20 -10.22 -5.12 17.25
C LEU A 20 -11.31 -5.99 16.61
N ASP A 21 -12.55 -5.49 16.61
CA ASP A 21 -13.68 -6.15 15.98
C ASP A 21 -13.42 -6.39 14.48
N PRO A 22 -13.69 -7.60 13.97
CA PRO A 22 -13.41 -7.95 12.57
C PRO A 22 -14.21 -7.11 11.57
N ARG A 23 -15.42 -6.65 11.94
CA ARG A 23 -16.26 -5.77 11.10
C ARG A 23 -15.62 -4.41 10.89
N LEU A 24 -15.05 -3.83 11.95
CA LEU A 24 -14.34 -2.55 11.89
C LEU A 24 -13.13 -2.64 10.97
N LYS A 25 -12.33 -3.72 11.04
CA LYS A 25 -11.18 -3.92 10.14
C LYS A 25 -11.57 -3.97 8.67
N LEU A 26 -12.64 -4.69 8.35
CA LEU A 26 -13.15 -4.79 6.98
C LEU A 26 -13.65 -3.43 6.48
N LEU A 27 -14.47 -2.74 7.28
CA LEU A 27 -14.96 -1.40 6.95
C LEU A 27 -13.79 -0.43 6.76
N THR A 28 -12.83 -0.38 7.68
CA THR A 28 -11.63 0.47 7.56
C THR A 28 -10.85 0.18 6.27
N THR A 29 -10.71 -1.09 5.88
CA THR A 29 -10.03 -1.45 4.63
C THR A 29 -10.79 -0.94 3.41
N PHE A 30 -12.12 -1.09 3.39
CA PHE A 30 -12.97 -0.54 2.33
C PHE A 30 -12.88 0.99 2.24
N TYR A 31 -12.99 1.68 3.38
CA TYR A 31 -12.84 3.14 3.42
C TYR A 31 -11.45 3.59 2.97
N LEU A 32 -10.40 2.87 3.35
CA LEU A 32 -9.03 3.20 2.93
C LEU A 32 -8.90 3.13 1.41
N ILE A 33 -9.46 2.11 0.76
CA ILE A 33 -9.45 2.00 -0.71
C ILE A 33 -10.11 3.23 -1.34
N VAL A 34 -11.29 3.65 -0.84
CA VAL A 34 -11.99 4.83 -1.35
C VAL A 34 -11.17 6.11 -1.11
N LEU A 35 -10.58 6.26 0.07
CA LEU A 35 -9.76 7.43 0.43
C LEU A 35 -8.52 7.57 -0.45
N ILE A 36 -7.90 6.46 -0.87
CA ILE A 36 -6.75 6.49 -1.80
C ILE A 36 -7.13 7.16 -3.13
N PHE A 37 -8.33 6.91 -3.65
CA PHE A 37 -8.79 7.56 -4.89
C PHE A 37 -9.16 9.03 -4.72
N LEU A 38 -9.50 9.46 -3.51
CA LEU A 38 -9.88 10.85 -3.23
C LEU A 38 -8.67 11.75 -2.91
N ALA A 39 -7.53 11.16 -2.56
CA ALA A 39 -6.34 11.89 -2.15
C ALA A 39 -5.54 12.41 -3.36
N ASP A 40 -5.81 13.66 -3.76
CA ASP A 40 -5.15 14.29 -4.92
C ASP A 40 -3.98 15.24 -4.54
N ASN A 41 -3.83 15.55 -3.25
CA ASN A 41 -2.80 16.49 -2.78
C ASN A 41 -1.64 15.78 -2.08
N TRP A 42 -0.44 16.35 -2.14
CA TRP A 42 0.73 15.79 -1.45
C TRP A 42 0.52 15.71 0.08
N GLN A 43 -0.19 16.68 0.67
CA GLN A 43 -0.53 16.71 2.10
C GLN A 43 -1.49 15.59 2.49
N THR A 44 -2.56 15.36 1.69
CA THR A 44 -3.52 14.29 1.95
C THR A 44 -2.89 12.92 1.75
N ASN A 45 -2.00 12.78 0.76
CA ASN A 45 -1.21 11.58 0.54
C ASN A 45 -0.25 11.29 1.70
N LEU A 46 0.41 12.31 2.25
CA LEU A 46 1.29 12.16 3.42
C LEU A 46 0.52 11.76 4.67
N LEU A 47 -0.65 12.38 4.91
CA LEU A 47 -1.54 12.01 6.02
C LEU A 47 -2.00 10.56 5.91
N LEU A 48 -2.43 10.15 4.72
CA LEU A 48 -2.90 8.78 4.46
C LEU A 48 -1.77 7.76 4.64
N TYR A 49 -0.57 8.08 4.14
CA TYR A 49 0.62 7.27 4.37
C TYR A 49 0.93 7.11 5.88
N GLY A 50 0.88 8.22 6.64
CA GLY A 50 1.07 8.21 8.09
C GLY A 50 0.03 7.34 8.81
N PHE A 51 -1.24 7.42 8.41
CA PHE A 51 -2.31 6.60 8.97
C PHE A 51 -2.09 5.10 8.72
N VAL A 52 -1.72 4.72 7.50
CA VAL A 52 -1.38 3.32 7.16
C VAL A 52 -0.15 2.85 7.94
N LEU A 53 0.90 3.66 8.00
CA LEU A 53 2.13 3.34 8.73
C LEU A 53 1.85 3.12 10.21
N PHE A 54 1.04 3.98 10.83
CA PHE A 54 0.60 3.84 12.20
C PHE A 54 -0.16 2.51 12.42
N GLY A 55 -1.10 2.18 11.53
CA GLY A 55 -1.81 0.89 11.56
C GLY A 55 -0.87 -0.32 11.48
N VAL A 56 0.15 -0.25 10.63
CA VAL A 56 1.18 -1.32 10.50
C VAL A 56 2.02 -1.45 11.79
N LEU A 57 2.43 -0.33 12.39
CA LEU A 57 3.17 -0.34 13.65
C LEU A 57 2.32 -0.90 14.80
N CYS A 58 1.05 -0.50 14.89
CA CYS A 58 0.10 -1.04 15.87
C CYS A 58 -0.16 -2.54 15.66
N ALA A 59 -0.12 -3.02 14.41
CA ALA A 59 -0.29 -4.43 14.11
C ALA A 59 0.88 -5.30 14.59
N ARG A 60 2.07 -4.72 14.86
CA ARG A 60 3.30 -5.44 15.26
C ARG A 60 3.66 -6.59 14.31
N VAL A 61 3.34 -6.45 13.03
CA VAL A 61 3.69 -7.43 11.99
C VAL A 61 5.00 -7.00 11.32
N SER A 62 5.90 -7.95 11.07
CA SER A 62 7.18 -7.64 10.42
C SER A 62 6.96 -7.05 9.02
N LEU A 63 7.60 -5.91 8.70
CA LEU A 63 7.54 -5.27 7.37
C LEU A 63 7.90 -6.22 6.22
N ARG A 64 8.81 -7.17 6.48
CA ARG A 64 9.20 -8.22 5.53
C ARG A 64 8.02 -9.06 5.03
N PHE A 65 6.99 -9.24 5.86
CA PHE A 65 5.78 -9.94 5.49
C PHE A 65 4.99 -9.18 4.40
N PHE A 66 4.83 -7.87 4.57
CA PHE A 66 4.15 -7.01 3.60
C PHE A 66 4.89 -6.97 2.25
N ILE A 67 6.22 -6.84 2.27
CA ILE A 67 7.05 -6.87 1.06
C ILE A 67 6.90 -8.20 0.31
N ARG A 68 6.79 -9.32 1.03
CA ARG A 68 6.55 -10.64 0.42
C ARG A 68 5.18 -10.74 -0.24
N GLY A 69 4.16 -10.06 0.31
CA GLY A 69 2.84 -9.91 -0.30
C GLY A 69 2.85 -9.02 -1.55
N LEU A 70 3.69 -7.98 -1.57
CA LEU A 70 3.83 -7.08 -2.71
C LEU A 70 4.65 -7.69 -3.85
N ARG A 71 5.53 -8.67 -3.56
CA ARG A 71 6.43 -9.32 -4.52
C ARG A 71 5.83 -9.65 -5.90
N PRO A 72 4.63 -10.26 -6.04
CA PRO A 72 4.03 -10.52 -7.35
C PRO A 72 3.63 -9.24 -8.11
N MET A 73 3.29 -8.16 -7.40
CA MET A 73 2.85 -6.89 -7.99
C MET A 73 4.00 -5.95 -8.34
N ILE A 74 5.21 -6.16 -7.80
CA ILE A 74 6.37 -5.28 -8.03
C ILE A 74 6.65 -5.13 -9.53
N TRP A 75 6.57 -6.22 -10.30
CA TRP A 75 6.80 -6.16 -11.75
C TRP A 75 5.79 -5.26 -12.46
N LEU A 76 4.51 -5.37 -12.12
CA LEU A 76 3.45 -4.54 -12.66
C LEU A 76 3.65 -3.07 -12.27
N ILE A 77 3.95 -2.79 -11.00
CA ILE A 77 4.18 -1.43 -10.50
C ILE A 77 5.34 -0.76 -11.23
N LEU A 78 6.47 -1.47 -11.37
CA LEU A 78 7.64 -0.95 -12.08
C LEU A 78 7.33 -0.68 -13.55
N PHE A 79 6.59 -1.58 -14.19
CA PHE A 79 6.14 -1.38 -15.56
C PHE A 79 5.23 -0.15 -15.71
N THR A 80 4.24 0.02 -14.83
CA THR A 80 3.34 1.18 -14.87
C THR A 80 4.07 2.49 -14.60
N VAL A 81 5.02 2.50 -13.66
CA VAL A 81 5.82 3.69 -13.35
C VAL A 81 6.74 4.03 -14.52
N ALA A 82 7.38 3.04 -15.14
CA ALA A 82 8.21 3.26 -16.32
C ALA A 82 7.41 3.84 -17.49
N MET A 83 6.21 3.29 -17.76
CA MET A 83 5.33 3.81 -18.80
C MET A 83 4.87 5.25 -18.49
N GLN A 84 4.49 5.53 -17.24
CA GLN A 84 4.09 6.89 -16.84
C GLN A 84 5.26 7.88 -16.98
N LEU A 85 6.45 7.52 -16.53
CA LEU A 85 7.63 8.39 -16.65
C LEU A 85 8.01 8.68 -18.12
N LEU A 86 7.84 7.70 -19.02
CA LEU A 86 8.22 7.83 -20.43
C LEU A 86 7.14 8.50 -21.30
N PHE A 87 5.86 8.23 -21.03
CA PHE A 87 4.75 8.60 -21.92
C PHE A 87 3.78 9.63 -21.32
N THR A 88 3.88 9.95 -20.04
CA THR A 88 3.04 11.00 -19.44
C THR A 88 3.60 12.38 -19.77
N HIS A 89 3.02 13.02 -20.78
CA HIS A 89 3.26 14.43 -21.12
C HIS A 89 2.23 15.32 -20.43
N GLY A 90 2.47 15.69 -19.18
CA GLY A 90 1.58 16.54 -18.42
C GLY A 90 2.24 17.05 -17.14
N GLY A 91 2.81 18.25 -17.20
CA GLY A 91 3.47 18.91 -16.09
C GLY A 91 4.35 20.06 -16.54
N THR A 92 4.83 20.86 -15.58
CA THR A 92 5.87 21.87 -15.84
C THR A 92 7.17 21.16 -16.19
N VAL A 93 7.68 21.38 -17.40
CA VAL A 93 8.95 20.80 -17.85
C VAL A 93 10.09 21.38 -17.00
N TYR A 94 10.63 20.58 -16.08
CA TYR A 94 11.78 20.96 -15.27
C TYR A 94 13.11 20.69 -15.99
N TRP A 95 13.13 19.75 -16.94
CA TRP A 95 14.29 19.40 -17.76
C TRP A 95 13.84 18.69 -19.04
N GLN A 96 14.42 19.06 -20.18
CA GLN A 96 14.18 18.42 -21.48
C GLN A 96 15.54 18.02 -22.08
N TRP A 97 15.65 16.77 -22.53
CA TRP A 97 16.76 16.36 -23.39
C TRP A 97 16.35 16.62 -24.84
N GLY A 98 16.89 17.68 -25.45
CA GLY A 98 16.50 18.20 -26.76
C GLY A 98 15.84 19.56 -26.60
#